data_AF-M4S522-F1
#
_entry.id   AF-M4S522-F1
#
_cell.length_a   1.000
_cell.length_b   1.000
_cell.length_c   1.000
_cell.angle_alpha   90.00
_cell.angle_beta   90.00
_cell.angle_gamma   90.00
#
_symmetry.space_group_name_H-M   'P 1'
#
loop_
_entity.id
_entity.type
_entity.pdbx_description
1 polymer ?
#
loop_
_entity_poly.entity_id
_entity_poly.type
_entity_poly.pdbx_seq_one_letter_code
_entity_poly.pdbx_strand_id
1 'polypeptide(L)' 'MMRFAEKAARLAGMAGAIAGWRPDDFWRATPAELAAVLEALAGGSGDRAADAGDIARLKEMYPDG' A
#
# COMPACT_ATOMS: atom_id res chain seq x y z
N MET A 1 16.24 -13.96 3.79
CA MET A 1 16.27 -12.62 4.42
C MET A 1 16.63 -11.62 3.33
N MET A 2 15.75 -10.67 3.00
CA MET A 2 16.08 -9.61 2.04
C MET A 2 17.00 -8.58 2.68
N ARG A 3 17.99 -8.07 1.95
CA ARG A 3 18.91 -7.03 2.45
C ARG A 3 18.23 -5.67 2.43
N PHE A 4 18.72 -4.74 3.25
CA PHE A 4 18.22 -3.35 3.28
C PHE A 4 18.21 -2.73 1.88
N ALA A 5 19.30 -2.88 1.12
CA ALA A 5 19.43 -2.33 -0.23
C ALA A 5 18.35 -2.84 -1.20
N GLU A 6 17.99 -4.13 -1.13
CA GLU A 6 16.95 -4.73 -1.97
C GLU A 6 15.57 -4.15 -1.63
N LYS A 7 15.29 -3.97 -0.34
CA LYS A 7 14.05 -3.34 0.14
C LYS A 7 13.97 -1.88 -0.28
N ALA A 8 15.06 -1.12 -0.10
CA ALA A 8 15.14 0.27 -0.49
C ALA A 8 14.94 0.46 -1.99
N ALA A 9 15.59 -0.38 -2.82
CA ALA A 9 15.42 -0.33 -4.28
C ALA A 9 13.97 -0.61 -4.71
N ARG A 10 13.32 -1.60 -4.09
CA ARG A 10 11.91 -1.90 -4.34
C ARG A 10 11.01 -0.71 -3.98
N LEU A 11 11.22 -0.10 -2.81
CA LEU A 11 10.44 1.05 -2.37
C LEU A 11 10.68 2.28 -3.25
N ALA A 12 11.92 2.55 -3.68
CA ALA A 12 12.24 3.63 -4.61
C ALA A 12 11.49 3.47 -5.95
N GLY A 13 11.45 2.24 -6.47
CA GLY A 13 10.68 1.93 -7.68
C GLY A 13 9.19 2.15 -7.51
N MET A 14 8.62 1.73 -6.38
CA MET A 14 7.20 1.96 -6.06
C MET A 14 6.87 3.44 -5.90
N ALA A 15 7.72 4.20 -5.20
CA ALA A 15 7.55 5.64 -5.02
C ALA A 15 7.58 6.39 -6.35
N GLY A 16 8.48 6.01 -7.27
CA GLY A 16 8.50 6.56 -8.62
C GLY A 16 7.25 6.20 -9.42
N ALA A 17 6.80 4.94 -9.38
CA ALA A 17 5.67 4.46 -10.17
C ALA A 17 4.31 5.00 -9.70
N ILE A 18 4.11 5.13 -8.38
CA ILE A 18 2.81 5.48 -7.80
C ILE A 18 2.72 6.97 -7.47
N ALA A 19 3.78 7.55 -6.91
CA ALA A 19 3.79 8.95 -6.46
C ALA A 19 4.52 9.90 -7.42
N GLY A 20 5.13 9.39 -8.51
CA GLY A 20 5.87 10.20 -9.48
C GLY A 20 7.19 10.76 -8.95
N TRP A 21 7.71 10.21 -7.85
CA TRP A 21 8.93 10.70 -7.21
C TRP A 21 10.16 10.47 -8.08
N ARG A 22 11.07 11.43 -8.11
CA ARG A 22 12.42 11.19 -8.64
C ARG A 22 13.23 10.36 -7.63
N PRO A 23 14.29 9.67 -8.06
CA PRO A 23 15.16 8.92 -7.14
C PRO A 23 15.68 9.77 -5.97
N ASP A 24 16.02 11.04 -6.23
CA ASP A 24 16.53 11.95 -5.20
C ASP A 24 15.47 12.30 -4.14
N ASP A 25 14.19 12.40 -4.52
CA ASP A 25 13.10 12.67 -3.58
C ASP A 25 12.95 11.51 -2.59
N PHE A 26 13.03 10.27 -3.08
CA PHE A 26 13.00 9.07 -2.25
C PHE A 26 14.16 9.01 -1.25
N TRP A 27 15.39 9.30 -1.69
CA TRP A 27 16.56 9.23 -0.80
C TRP A 27 16.62 10.36 0.23
N ARG A 28 15.96 11.48 -0.03
CA ARG A 28 15.86 12.59 0.93
C ARG A 28 14.68 12.44 1.90
N ALA A 29 13.65 11.69 1.54
CA ALA A 29 12.50 11.44 2.40
C ALA A 29 12.89 10.60 3.62
N THR A 30 12.35 10.96 4.78
CA THR A 30 12.48 10.16 5.99
C THR A 30 11.55 8.92 5.92
N PRO A 31 11.86 7.85 6.67
CA PRO A 31 10.97 6.70 6.74
C PRO A 31 9.55 7.02 7.22
N ALA A 32 9.38 8.03 8.09
CA ALA A 32 8.07 8.47 8.58
C ALA A 32 7.26 9.18 7.49
N GLU A 33 7.89 10.04 6.69
CA GLU A 33 7.24 10.69 5.55
C GLU A 33 6.86 9.66 4.48
N LEU A 34 7.74 8.69 4.20
CA LEU A 34 7.44 7.60 3.27
C LEU A 34 6.24 6.76 3.77
N ALA A 35 6.20 6.43 5.06
CA ALA A 35 5.07 5.72 5.64
C ALA A 35 3.75 6.50 5.49
N ALA A 36 3.76 7.81 5.77
CA ALA A 36 2.57 8.66 5.62
C ALA A 36 2.03 8.70 4.19
N VAL A 37 2.92 8.75 3.19
CA VAL A 37 2.52 8.68 1.77
C VAL A 37 1.92 7.33 1.42
N LEU A 38 2.52 6.23 1.89
CA LEU A 38 1.99 4.89 1.66
C LEU A 38 0.64 4.67 2.35
N GLU A 39 0.45 5.20 3.55
CA GLU A 39 -0.83 5.17 4.27
C GLU A 39 -1.92 5.95 3.51
N ALA A 40 -1.58 7.14 2.99
CA ALA A 40 -2.51 7.91 2.18
C ALA A 40 -2.91 7.16 0.89
N LEU A 41 -1.95 6.49 0.23
CA LEU A 41 -2.20 5.68 -0.97
C LEU A 41 -3.03 4.42 -0.68
N ALA A 42 -2.90 3.85 0.51
CA ALA A 42 -3.69 2.70 0.95
C ALA A 42 -5.16 3.05 1.27
N GLY A 43 -5.57 4.32 1.12
CA GLY A 43 -6.92 4.78 1.44
C GLY A 43 -7.08 5.27 2.89
N GLY A 44 -5.98 5.49 3.62
CA GLY A 44 -6.00 5.80 5.05
C GLY A 44 -6.46 4.62 5.91
N SER A 45 -6.58 4.81 7.22
CA SER A 45 -7.11 3.78 8.14
C SER A 45 -8.63 3.56 8.01
N GLY A 46 -9.25 4.09 6.96
CA GLY A 46 -10.69 4.08 6.74
C GLY A 46 -11.13 2.79 6.03
N ASP A 47 -11.51 1.81 6.84
CA ASP A 47 -12.02 0.48 6.49
C ASP A 47 -11.09 -0.43 5.69
N ARG A 48 -10.76 -1.57 6.31
CA ARG A 48 -10.09 -2.69 5.64
C ARG A 48 -10.87 -3.06 4.38
N ALA A 49 -10.16 -3.39 3.31
CA ALA A 49 -10.79 -3.99 2.14
C ALA A 49 -11.58 -5.25 2.57
N ALA A 50 -12.75 -5.44 1.98
CA ALA A 50 -13.57 -6.62 2.21
C ALA A 50 -12.76 -7.88 1.87
N ASP A 51 -12.76 -8.85 2.78
CA ASP A 51 -12.05 -10.10 2.59
C ASP A 51 -12.98 -11.20 2.04
N ALA A 52 -12.41 -12.38 1.81
CA ALA A 52 -13.17 -13.52 1.29
C ALA A 52 -14.32 -13.95 2.23
N GLY A 53 -14.17 -13.76 3.54
CA GLY A 53 -15.21 -14.06 4.53
C GLY A 53 -16.35 -13.04 4.50
N ASP A 54 -16.05 -11.76 4.27
CA ASP A 54 -17.07 -10.74 4.04
C ASP A 54 -17.88 -11.01 2.77
N ILE A 55 -17.21 -11.43 1.70
CA ILE A 55 -17.87 -11.83 0.46
C ILE A 55 -18.77 -13.06 0.69
N ALA A 56 -18.31 -14.06 1.44
CA ALA A 56 -19.12 -15.23 1.76
C ALA A 56 -20.39 -14.86 2.54
N ARG A 57 -20.26 -13.99 3.54
CA ARG A 57 -21.40 -13.48 4.34
C ARG A 57 -22.40 -12.69 3.49
N LEU A 58 -21.92 -11.89 2.54
CA LEU A 58 -22.78 -11.16 1.61
C LEU A 58 -23.58 -12.12 0.71
N LYS A 59 -22.95 -13.18 0.21
CA LYS A 59 -23.62 -14.21 -0.61
C LYS A 59 -24.69 -14.99 0.16
N GLU A 60 -24.48 -15.23 1.45
CA GLU A 60 -25.50 -15.85 2.33
C GLU A 60 -26.68 -14.90 2.59
N MET A 61 -26.40 -13.61 2.77
CA MET A 61 -27.41 -12.59 3.09
C MET A 61 -28.28 -12.20 1.89
N TYR A 62 -27.70 -12.21 0.69
CA TYR A 62 -28.38 -11.93 -0.57
C TYR A 62 -28.21 -13.12 -1.51
N PRO A 63 -29.01 -14.20 -1.33
CA PRO A 63 -28.99 -15.32 -2.24
C PRO A 63 -29.65 -14.89 -3.56
N ASP A 64 -28.81 -14.46 -4.50
CA ASP A 64 -29.23 -14.16 -5.86
C ASP A 64 -29.55 -15.50 -6.55
N GLY A 65 -30.84 -15.86 -6.56
CA GLY A 65 -31.36 -17.12 -7.11
C GLY A 65 -31.22 -17.28 -8.61
#